data_AF-D8JUH3-F1
#
_entry.id   AF-D8JUH3-F1
#
_cell.length_a   1.000
_cell.length_b   1.000
_cell.length_c   1.000
_cell.angle_alpha   90.00
_cell.angle_beta   90.00
_cell.angle_gamma   90.00
#
_symmetry.space_group_name_H-M   'P 1'
#
loop_
_entity.id
_entity.type
_entity.pdbx_description
1 polymer ?
#
loop_
_entity_poly.entity_id
_entity_poly.type
_entity_poly.pdbx_seq_one_letter_code
_entity_poly.pdbx_strand_id
1 'polypeptide(L)'
;MNVYWNGQVDRRPQYGEKQDHRSRFDLSFGRHGERTIIERQYVSYPFHLTRPFSLDPDIPALTTVYQQSSSGGVYRSDRLTSQIRMRAGTAAHITTQAATIVHDCYGCEASQCTQIDMEEDAFLGLVPEALVFFPGAEYATSLDITLHPTSALMVGESFTEHDFANNLRTFGRFCSETVVRDTSGRLLVRECFQIGGQDFAAATTPIGPFTIVANFLMLGKRARLPTTDAIATKVLRRMDCVAGVSELPNNAGLSIKILASSAAAVRAVTDDLFSIAVQSALGKVPHKRRK
;
A
#
# COMPACT_ATOMS: atom_id res chain seq x y z
N MET A 1 59.47 -25.20 37.12
CA MET A 1 59.67 -24.04 36.21
C MET A 1 58.29 -23.45 35.98
N ASN A 2 57.96 -22.38 36.70
CA ASN A 2 56.65 -21.74 36.66
C ASN A 2 56.53 -20.89 35.40
N VAL A 3 55.51 -21.13 34.58
CA VAL A 3 55.12 -20.22 33.50
C VAL A 3 53.74 -19.69 33.85
N TYR A 4 53.69 -18.39 34.14
CA TYR A 4 52.48 -17.64 34.42
C TYR A 4 51.67 -17.46 33.13
N TRP A 5 50.40 -17.87 33.15
CA TRP A 5 49.44 -17.55 32.09
C TRP A 5 48.75 -16.23 32.46
N ASN A 6 49.10 -15.16 31.75
CA ASN A 6 48.44 -13.85 31.79
C ASN A 6 47.85 -13.62 30.40
N GLY A 7 46.54 -13.75 30.23
CA GLY A 7 45.91 -13.71 28.90
C GLY A 7 44.42 -13.47 28.94
N GLN A 8 44.05 -12.22 29.21
CA GLN A 8 42.80 -11.53 28.84
C GLN A 8 41.53 -12.36 28.66
N VAL A 9 40.59 -12.16 29.59
CA VAL A 9 39.16 -12.44 29.42
C VAL A 9 38.69 -11.75 28.14
N ASP A 10 38.27 -12.57 27.18
CA ASP A 10 37.67 -12.18 25.92
C ASP A 10 36.35 -11.44 26.22
N ARG A 11 36.44 -10.12 26.40
CA ARG A 11 35.29 -9.22 26.55
C ARG A 11 34.57 -9.18 25.21
N ARG A 12 33.65 -10.12 25.01
CA ARG A 12 32.62 -10.03 23.97
C ARG A 12 32.03 -8.61 24.02
N PRO A 13 32.00 -7.88 22.91
CA PRO A 13 31.32 -6.59 22.89
C PRO A 13 29.85 -6.85 23.26
N GLN A 14 29.43 -6.29 24.39
CA GLN A 14 28.01 -6.12 24.70
C GLN A 14 27.46 -5.20 23.62
N TYR A 15 26.84 -5.77 22.59
CA TYR A 15 25.91 -5.03 21.76
C TYR A 15 24.85 -4.50 22.71
N GLY A 16 24.89 -3.18 22.97
CA GLY A 16 23.83 -2.50 23.70
C GLY A 16 22.49 -2.89 23.08
N GLU A 17 21.46 -2.99 23.92
CA GLU A 17 20.07 -3.11 23.48
C GLU A 17 19.85 -2.12 22.34
N LYS A 18 19.75 -2.64 21.11
CA LYS A 18 19.33 -1.82 19.97
C LYS A 18 17.93 -1.36 20.34
N GLN A 19 17.78 -0.07 20.66
CA GLN A 19 16.48 0.57 20.61
C GLN A 19 15.82 0.13 19.31
N ASP A 20 14.66 -0.53 19.43
CA ASP A 20 13.83 -0.96 18.31
C ASP A 20 13.31 0.31 17.63
N HIS A 21 14.17 0.96 16.84
CA HIS A 21 13.85 2.13 16.03
C HIS A 21 12.98 1.68 14.86
N ARG A 22 11.74 1.27 15.16
CA ARG A 22 10.76 0.99 14.12
C ARG A 22 10.48 2.26 13.36
N SER A 23 10.82 2.27 12.08
CA SER A 23 10.45 3.33 11.16
C SER A 23 8.95 3.48 11.13
N ARG A 24 8.46 4.66 11.52
CA ARG A 24 7.04 4.94 11.73
C ARG A 24 6.52 6.12 10.92
N PHE A 25 5.34 5.93 10.33
CA PHE A 25 4.51 6.93 9.68
C PHE A 25 3.13 6.94 10.34
N ASP A 26 2.86 7.87 11.26
CA ASP A 26 1.64 7.94 12.05
C ASP A 26 0.90 9.27 11.79
N LEU A 27 -0.25 9.18 11.14
CA LEU A 27 -1.11 10.31 10.80
C LEU A 27 -2.50 10.17 11.40
N SER A 28 -3.04 11.27 11.90
CA SER A 28 -4.48 11.42 12.20
C SER A 28 -5.02 12.56 11.35
N PHE A 29 -6.08 12.29 10.61
CA PHE A 29 -6.80 13.26 9.82
C PHE A 29 -8.07 13.69 10.55
N GLY A 30 -8.27 15.00 10.70
CA GLY A 30 -9.43 15.61 11.34
C GLY A 30 -10.17 16.55 10.42
N ARG A 31 -11.38 16.94 10.84
CA ARG A 31 -12.22 17.86 10.09
C ARG A 31 -12.14 19.27 10.67
N HIS A 32 -11.88 20.25 9.80
CA HIS A 32 -11.91 21.67 10.14
C HIS A 32 -12.77 22.42 9.13
N GLY A 33 -14.03 22.68 9.51
CA GLY A 33 -15.06 23.18 8.60
C GLY A 33 -15.36 22.18 7.49
N GLU A 34 -15.19 22.61 6.24
CA GLU A 34 -15.39 21.76 5.05
C GLU A 34 -14.13 21.00 4.62
N ARG A 35 -12.99 21.21 5.30
CA ARG A 35 -11.70 20.65 4.91
C ARG A 35 -11.26 19.53 5.86
N THR A 36 -10.46 18.63 5.32
CA THR A 36 -9.67 17.70 6.13
C THR A 36 -8.30 18.33 6.42
N ILE A 37 -7.80 18.14 7.64
CA ILE A 37 -6.47 18.57 8.08
C ILE A 37 -5.74 17.40 8.75
N ILE A 38 -4.41 17.50 8.87
CA ILE A 38 -3.65 16.56 9.69
C ILE A 38 -3.63 17.10 11.14
N GLU A 39 -4.28 16.39 12.05
CA GLU A 39 -4.34 16.71 13.49
C GLU A 39 -3.11 16.19 14.24
N ARG A 40 -2.59 15.04 13.81
CA ARG A 40 -1.40 14.41 14.40
C ARG A 40 -0.50 13.92 13.29
N GLN A 41 0.79 14.18 13.45
CA GLN A 41 1.83 13.73 12.54
C GLN A 41 3.03 13.25 13.36
N TYR A 42 3.46 12.02 13.12
CA TYR A 42 4.77 11.52 13.52
C TYR A 42 5.37 10.74 12.35
N VAL A 43 6.52 11.20 11.87
CA VAL A 43 7.19 10.62 10.70
C VAL A 43 8.66 10.48 11.05
N SER A 44 9.20 9.30 10.84
CA SER A 44 10.60 8.98 11.10
C SER A 44 11.21 8.30 9.88
N TYR A 45 12.53 8.36 9.78
CA TYR A 45 13.27 7.73 8.69
C TYR A 45 12.84 6.26 8.50
N PRO A 46 12.65 5.79 7.24
CA PRO A 46 12.92 6.49 5.99
C PRO A 46 11.73 7.30 5.46
N PHE A 47 10.59 7.32 6.15
CA PHE A 47 9.43 8.05 5.67
C PHE A 47 9.65 9.56 5.62
N HIS A 48 9.06 10.18 4.60
CA HIS A 48 8.95 11.63 4.47
C HIS A 48 7.52 11.99 4.04
N LEU A 49 6.99 13.08 4.58
CA LEU A 49 5.63 13.55 4.31
C LEU A 49 5.68 14.92 3.63
N THR A 50 5.08 15.04 2.46
CA THR A 50 4.90 16.35 1.83
C THR A 50 3.87 17.20 2.56
N ARG A 51 3.90 18.51 2.35
CA ARG A 51 2.81 19.39 2.76
C ARG A 51 1.47 18.89 2.17
N PRO A 52 0.41 18.74 2.99
CA PRO A 52 -0.91 18.37 2.50
C PRO A 52 -1.48 19.45 1.58
N PHE A 53 -2.22 19.03 0.55
CA PHE A 53 -2.85 19.95 -0.40
C PHE A 53 -4.21 19.42 -0.85
N SER A 54 -5.13 20.33 -1.18
CA SER A 54 -6.40 19.99 -1.83
C SER A 54 -6.26 20.32 -3.31
N LEU A 55 -6.44 19.32 -4.17
CA LEU A 55 -6.33 19.48 -5.62
C LEU A 55 -7.58 20.14 -6.21
N ASP A 56 -8.74 19.86 -5.62
CA ASP A 56 -10.04 20.13 -6.21
C ASP A 56 -10.84 21.12 -5.34
N PRO A 57 -11.09 22.35 -5.83
CA PRO A 57 -11.90 23.33 -5.11
C PRO A 57 -13.34 22.86 -4.88
N ASP A 58 -13.88 22.00 -5.76
CA ASP A 58 -15.23 21.47 -5.63
C ASP A 58 -15.31 20.34 -4.60
N ILE A 59 -14.17 19.76 -4.19
CA ILE A 59 -14.09 18.71 -3.17
C ILE A 59 -13.14 19.17 -2.05
N PRO A 60 -13.48 20.24 -1.31
CA PRO A 60 -12.60 20.85 -0.31
C PRO A 60 -12.20 19.88 0.81
N ALA A 61 -13.03 18.86 1.06
CA ALA A 61 -12.78 17.82 2.03
C ALA A 61 -11.63 16.88 1.65
N LEU A 62 -11.35 16.68 0.35
CA LEU A 62 -10.37 15.69 -0.12
C LEU A 62 -8.94 16.23 -0.03
N THR A 63 -8.26 15.90 1.06
CA THR A 63 -6.85 16.28 1.28
C THR A 63 -5.92 15.22 0.72
N THR A 64 -5.01 15.61 -0.16
CA THR A 64 -3.98 14.73 -0.72
C THR A 64 -2.66 14.90 0.01
N VAL A 65 -1.98 13.78 0.25
CA VAL A 65 -0.65 13.75 0.84
C VAL A 65 0.23 12.73 0.12
N TYR A 66 1.48 13.11 -0.15
CA TYR A 66 2.47 12.14 -0.62
C TYR A 66 3.25 11.56 0.55
N GLN A 67 3.19 10.23 0.66
CA GLN A 67 4.17 9.47 1.42
C GLN A 67 5.37 9.24 0.51
N GLN A 68 6.52 9.79 0.88
CA GLN A 68 7.78 9.62 0.20
C GLN A 68 8.73 8.79 1.06
N SER A 69 9.80 8.29 0.44
CA SER A 69 10.94 7.74 1.15
C SER A 69 12.15 8.64 0.95
N SER A 70 12.91 8.88 2.01
CA SER A 70 14.26 9.47 1.97
C SER A 70 15.35 8.41 1.81
N SER A 71 14.99 7.13 1.69
CA SER A 71 15.91 6.05 1.29
C SER A 71 15.85 5.79 -0.22
N GLY A 72 16.84 5.07 -0.75
CA GLY A 72 16.85 4.59 -2.14
C GLY A 72 15.93 3.39 -2.42
N GLY A 73 15.07 3.01 -1.47
CA GLY A 73 14.23 1.81 -1.51
C GLY A 73 14.15 1.13 -0.15
N VAL A 74 13.51 -0.04 -0.12
CA VAL A 74 13.44 -0.93 1.04
C VAL A 74 14.60 -1.91 0.98
N TYR A 75 15.32 -2.05 2.07
CA TYR A 75 16.47 -2.94 2.21
C TYR A 75 16.18 -4.09 3.17
N ARG A 76 17.05 -5.11 3.12
CA ARG A 76 16.98 -6.28 4.00
C ARG A 76 16.73 -5.89 5.46
N SER A 77 15.87 -6.66 6.14
CA SER A 77 15.49 -6.43 7.54
C SER A 77 14.81 -5.10 7.86
N ASP A 78 14.46 -4.25 6.88
CA ASP A 78 13.66 -3.06 7.14
C ASP A 78 12.30 -3.46 7.73
N ARG A 79 11.89 -2.76 8.80
CA ARG A 79 10.61 -2.93 9.48
C ARG A 79 9.86 -1.60 9.48
N LEU A 80 9.02 -1.41 8.47
CA LEU A 80 8.24 -0.20 8.27
C LEU A 80 6.86 -0.33 8.93
N THR A 81 6.42 0.68 9.67
CA THR A 81 5.09 0.70 10.28
C THR A 81 4.37 1.99 9.95
N SER A 82 3.14 1.88 9.44
CA SER A 82 2.26 3.00 9.17
C SER A 82 0.99 2.89 10.01
N GLN A 83 0.51 4.00 10.54
CA GLN A 83 -0.76 4.11 11.23
C GLN A 83 -1.52 5.32 10.70
N ILE A 84 -2.72 5.08 10.19
CA ILE A 84 -3.55 6.09 9.55
C ILE A 84 -4.89 6.10 10.27
N ARG A 85 -5.25 7.23 10.87
CA ARG A 85 -6.56 7.42 11.49
C ARG A 85 -7.34 8.45 10.73
N MET A 86 -8.51 8.05 10.25
CA MET A 86 -9.45 8.90 9.55
C MET A 86 -10.61 9.21 10.49
N ARG A 87 -10.64 10.43 11.05
CA ARG A 87 -11.73 10.85 11.93
C ARG A 87 -13.05 11.02 11.19
N ALA A 88 -14.14 11.10 11.94
CA ALA A 88 -15.48 11.24 11.39
C ALA A 88 -15.58 12.34 10.32
N GLY A 89 -16.16 12.00 9.18
CA GLY A 89 -16.43 12.90 8.06
C GLY A 89 -15.19 13.44 7.34
N THR A 90 -14.01 12.85 7.53
CA THR A 90 -12.78 13.24 6.82
C THR A 90 -12.65 12.57 5.47
N ALA A 91 -11.88 13.17 4.56
CA ALA A 91 -11.56 12.59 3.27
C ALA A 91 -10.07 12.81 2.95
N ALA A 92 -9.34 11.74 2.66
CA ALA A 92 -7.94 11.84 2.28
C ALA A 92 -7.56 10.94 1.11
N HIS A 93 -6.49 11.34 0.42
CA HIS A 93 -5.82 10.55 -0.59
C HIS A 93 -4.33 10.49 -0.22
N ILE A 94 -3.86 9.29 0.11
CA ILE A 94 -2.47 9.00 0.40
C ILE A 94 -1.90 8.17 -0.74
N THR A 95 -0.78 8.62 -1.29
CA THR A 95 -0.16 8.06 -2.50
C THR A 95 1.34 8.32 -2.45
N THR A 96 2.11 7.66 -3.30
CA THR A 96 3.55 7.90 -3.42
C THR A 96 3.86 8.66 -4.71
N GLN A 97 5.00 9.34 -4.75
CA GLN A 97 5.44 10.06 -5.94
C GLN A 97 6.13 9.15 -6.96
N ALA A 98 6.80 8.10 -6.46
CA ALA A 98 7.56 7.16 -7.25
C ALA A 98 7.30 5.73 -6.77
N ALA A 99 7.67 4.78 -7.62
CA ALA A 99 7.70 3.37 -7.29
C ALA A 99 8.62 3.11 -6.10
N THR A 100 8.30 2.10 -5.30
CA THR A 100 9.14 1.68 -4.18
C THR A 100 10.00 0.51 -4.61
N ILE A 101 11.31 0.72 -4.72
CA ILE A 101 12.25 -0.35 -5.04
C ILE A 101 12.48 -1.19 -3.79
N VAL A 102 12.41 -2.51 -3.92
CA VAL A 102 12.81 -3.45 -2.87
C VAL A 102 14.08 -4.16 -3.32
N HIS A 103 15.15 -3.98 -2.56
CA HIS A 103 16.50 -4.46 -2.89
C HIS A 103 16.69 -5.93 -2.48
N ASP A 104 17.80 -6.55 -2.93
CA ASP A 104 18.19 -7.91 -2.54
C ASP A 104 18.23 -8.03 -1.00
N CYS A 105 17.46 -8.98 -0.49
CA CYS A 105 17.30 -9.19 0.94
C CYS A 105 18.39 -10.10 1.54
N TYR A 106 19.17 -10.80 0.72
CA TYR A 106 20.18 -11.77 1.17
C TYR A 106 19.62 -12.77 2.21
N GLY A 107 18.39 -13.24 1.99
CA GLY A 107 17.67 -14.15 2.88
C GLY A 107 17.09 -13.50 4.16
N CYS A 108 17.18 -12.17 4.31
CA CYS A 108 16.65 -11.43 5.46
C CYS A 108 15.48 -10.54 5.02
N GLU A 109 14.27 -11.12 4.95
CA GLU A 109 13.03 -10.49 4.50
C GLU A 109 12.78 -9.12 5.14
N ALA A 110 12.39 -8.14 4.33
CA ALA A 110 11.90 -6.82 4.76
C ALA A 110 10.38 -6.82 4.89
N SER A 111 9.81 -5.92 5.69
CA SER A 111 8.36 -5.91 5.90
C SER A 111 7.77 -4.53 6.16
N GLN A 112 6.51 -4.36 5.76
CA GLN A 112 5.69 -3.19 6.12
C GLN A 112 4.36 -3.63 6.75
N CYS A 113 4.01 -2.99 7.86
CA CYS A 113 2.71 -3.11 8.51
C CYS A 113 1.98 -1.78 8.42
N THR A 114 0.73 -1.79 7.97
CA THR A 114 -0.12 -0.60 7.88
C THR A 114 -1.40 -0.83 8.66
N GLN A 115 -1.68 0.03 9.62
CA GLN A 115 -2.92 0.02 10.39
C GLN A 115 -3.79 1.20 9.95
N ILE A 116 -5.07 0.95 9.67
CA ILE A 116 -6.02 1.97 9.23
C ILE A 116 -7.27 1.92 10.11
N ASP A 117 -7.58 3.03 10.76
CA ASP A 117 -8.83 3.21 11.50
C ASP A 117 -9.72 4.21 10.76
N MET A 118 -10.89 3.74 10.30
CA MET A 118 -11.87 4.53 9.58
C MET A 118 -13.10 4.80 10.45
N GLU A 119 -13.36 6.05 10.81
CA GLU A 119 -14.56 6.46 11.55
C GLU A 119 -15.76 6.78 10.62
N GLU A 120 -16.86 7.20 11.22
CA GLU A 120 -18.12 7.58 10.55
C GLU A 120 -17.91 8.45 9.32
N ASP A 121 -18.49 8.04 8.19
CA ASP A 121 -18.54 8.78 6.92
C ASP A 121 -17.18 9.15 6.32
N ALA A 122 -16.09 8.65 6.88
CA ALA A 122 -14.74 8.90 6.41
C ALA A 122 -14.49 8.27 5.03
N PHE A 123 -13.61 8.90 4.25
CA PHE A 123 -13.13 8.39 2.97
C PHE A 123 -11.60 8.37 2.94
N LEU A 124 -11.00 7.26 2.51
CA LEU A 124 -9.56 7.18 2.26
C LEU A 124 -9.30 6.49 0.92
N GLY A 125 -8.49 7.11 0.07
CA GLY A 125 -7.80 6.43 -1.02
C GLY A 125 -6.34 6.23 -0.64
N LEU A 126 -5.90 5.01 -0.35
CA LEU A 126 -4.50 4.64 -0.16
C LEU A 126 -4.01 3.91 -1.41
N VAL A 127 -3.43 4.66 -2.34
CA VAL A 127 -3.02 4.16 -3.66
C VAL A 127 -1.57 4.54 -3.97
N PRO A 128 -0.60 3.86 -3.34
CA PRO A 128 0.82 4.02 -3.66
C PRO A 128 1.12 3.58 -5.11
N GLU A 129 2.24 4.06 -5.65
CA GLU A 129 2.83 3.52 -6.87
C GLU A 129 3.37 2.10 -6.65
N ALA A 130 3.65 1.40 -7.74
CA ALA A 130 4.07 0.00 -7.71
C ALA A 130 5.34 -0.26 -6.88
N LEU A 131 5.38 -1.44 -6.27
CA LEU A 131 6.61 -2.06 -5.78
C LEU A 131 7.41 -2.59 -6.97
N VAL A 132 8.73 -2.36 -6.96
CA VAL A 132 9.65 -2.90 -7.96
C VAL A 132 10.62 -3.82 -7.24
N PHE A 133 10.45 -5.12 -7.44
CA PHE A 133 11.30 -6.13 -6.83
C PHE A 133 12.56 -6.34 -7.65
N PHE A 134 13.72 -6.14 -7.02
CA PHE A 134 15.01 -6.52 -7.59
C PHE A 134 15.34 -7.99 -7.30
N PRO A 135 16.34 -8.56 -7.99
CA PRO A 135 16.80 -9.92 -7.73
C PRO A 135 17.06 -10.18 -6.24
N GLY A 136 16.55 -11.30 -5.73
CA GLY A 136 16.69 -11.68 -4.32
C GLY A 136 15.86 -10.86 -3.30
N ALA A 137 14.98 -9.96 -3.76
CA ALA A 137 14.06 -9.26 -2.86
C ALA A 137 13.08 -10.22 -2.18
N GLU A 138 12.91 -10.06 -0.86
CA GLU A 138 11.90 -10.76 -0.07
C GLU A 138 11.12 -9.72 0.75
N TYR A 139 9.81 -9.67 0.56
CA TYR A 139 8.98 -8.61 1.15
C TYR A 139 7.63 -9.13 1.65
N ALA A 140 7.26 -8.72 2.86
CA ALA A 140 5.96 -8.98 3.45
C ALA A 140 5.20 -7.68 3.76
N THR A 141 3.99 -7.54 3.22
CA THR A 141 3.06 -6.46 3.56
C THR A 141 1.90 -7.00 4.39
N SER A 142 1.51 -6.22 5.40
CA SER A 142 0.30 -6.46 6.20
C SER A 142 -0.52 -5.18 6.30
N LEU A 143 -1.82 -5.33 6.16
CA LEU A 143 -2.79 -4.26 6.24
C LEU A 143 -3.91 -4.64 7.20
N ASP A 144 -3.97 -3.99 8.35
CA ASP A 144 -4.99 -4.18 9.37
C ASP A 144 -5.96 -2.99 9.35
N ILE A 145 -7.22 -3.24 9.02
CA ILE A 145 -8.24 -2.20 8.83
C ILE A 145 -9.38 -2.37 9.83
N THR A 146 -9.68 -1.31 10.57
CA THR A 146 -10.94 -1.14 11.31
C THR A 146 -11.85 -0.22 10.50
N LEU A 147 -13.01 -0.73 10.06
CA LEU A 147 -13.90 -0.05 9.13
C LEU A 147 -15.25 0.30 9.78
N HIS A 148 -15.56 1.60 9.92
CA HIS A 148 -16.91 2.02 10.31
C HIS A 148 -17.92 1.69 9.20
N PRO A 149 -19.15 1.22 9.52
CA PRO A 149 -20.15 0.84 8.52
C PRO A 149 -20.57 1.92 7.51
N THR A 150 -20.30 3.20 7.78
CA THR A 150 -20.62 4.31 6.86
C THR A 150 -19.38 4.88 6.14
N SER A 151 -18.19 4.41 6.51
CA SER A 151 -16.94 4.80 5.85
C SER A 151 -16.78 4.11 4.49
N ALA A 152 -15.86 4.64 3.69
CA ALA A 152 -15.43 4.05 2.43
C ALA A 152 -13.90 4.12 2.29
N LEU A 153 -13.28 3.04 1.85
CA LEU A 153 -11.83 2.93 1.71
C LEU A 153 -11.50 2.30 0.36
N MET A 154 -10.64 2.94 -0.42
CA MET A 154 -9.97 2.31 -1.56
C MET A 154 -8.51 2.08 -1.17
N VAL A 155 -8.06 0.83 -1.20
CA VAL A 155 -6.63 0.50 -1.07
C VAL A 155 -6.15 -0.20 -2.33
N GLY A 156 -4.95 0.18 -2.78
CA GLY A 156 -4.29 -0.41 -3.93
C GLY A 156 -2.88 -0.87 -3.60
N GLU A 157 -2.51 -2.02 -4.15
CA GLU A 157 -1.15 -2.55 -4.10
C GLU A 157 -0.81 -3.09 -5.49
N SER A 158 0.33 -2.71 -6.05
CA SER A 158 0.79 -3.24 -7.32
C SER A 158 2.27 -3.54 -7.25
N PHE A 159 2.72 -4.50 -8.03
CA PHE A 159 4.12 -4.88 -8.06
C PHE A 159 4.56 -5.37 -9.43
N THR A 160 5.87 -5.28 -9.65
CA THR A 160 6.57 -5.76 -10.82
C THR A 160 7.98 -6.22 -10.42
N GLU A 161 8.66 -6.87 -11.35
CA GLU A 161 10.05 -7.29 -11.23
C GLU A 161 10.93 -6.43 -12.13
N HIS A 162 12.14 -6.10 -11.67
CA HIS A 162 13.16 -5.49 -12.51
C HIS A 162 14.55 -6.03 -12.19
N ASP A 163 15.14 -6.77 -13.14
CA ASP A 163 16.54 -7.15 -13.10
C ASP A 163 17.41 -6.09 -13.80
N PHE A 164 17.83 -5.08 -13.03
CA PHE A 164 18.67 -3.99 -13.52
C PHE A 164 20.04 -4.46 -14.05
N ALA A 165 20.50 -5.64 -13.62
CA ALA A 165 21.82 -6.19 -13.98
C ALA A 165 21.74 -7.20 -15.12
N ASN A 166 20.54 -7.57 -15.56
CA ASN A 166 20.28 -8.56 -16.62
C ASN A 166 21.00 -9.90 -16.39
N ASN A 167 21.02 -10.34 -15.12
CA ASN A 167 21.61 -11.59 -14.66
C ASN A 167 20.62 -12.76 -14.69
N LEU A 168 19.39 -12.55 -15.17
CA LEU A 168 18.31 -13.54 -15.23
C LEU A 168 17.94 -14.10 -13.85
N ARG A 169 18.13 -13.29 -12.80
CA ARG A 169 17.75 -13.64 -11.43
C ARG A 169 16.41 -13.00 -11.11
N THR A 170 15.51 -13.76 -10.51
CA THR A 170 14.21 -13.26 -10.05
C THR A 170 14.29 -12.72 -8.63
N PHE A 171 13.23 -12.04 -8.19
CA PHE A 171 13.03 -11.81 -6.76
C PHE A 171 12.77 -13.12 -6.01
N GLY A 172 12.91 -13.09 -4.68
CA GLY A 172 12.69 -14.23 -3.81
C GLY A 172 11.20 -14.52 -3.63
N ARG A 173 10.51 -13.68 -2.85
CA ARG A 173 9.10 -13.86 -2.50
C ARG A 173 8.44 -12.54 -2.15
N PHE A 174 7.18 -12.42 -2.54
CA PHE A 174 6.29 -11.36 -2.07
C PHE A 174 5.08 -11.97 -1.36
N CYS A 175 4.80 -11.52 -0.15
CA CYS A 175 3.63 -11.89 0.65
C CYS A 175 2.82 -10.64 0.98
N SER A 176 1.50 -10.69 0.81
CA SER A 176 0.58 -9.61 1.17
C SER A 176 -0.60 -10.17 1.94
N GLU A 177 -0.89 -9.58 3.09
CA GLU A 177 -2.03 -9.89 3.92
C GLU A 177 -2.87 -8.63 4.18
N THR A 178 -4.17 -8.73 3.97
CA THR A 178 -5.12 -7.69 4.38
C THR A 178 -6.21 -8.29 5.26
N VAL A 179 -6.41 -7.71 6.44
CA VAL A 179 -7.44 -8.07 7.41
C VAL A 179 -8.35 -6.87 7.63
N VAL A 180 -9.65 -7.06 7.40
CA VAL A 180 -10.67 -6.02 7.58
C VAL A 180 -11.64 -6.43 8.67
N ARG A 181 -11.84 -5.56 9.66
CA ARG A 181 -12.78 -5.75 10.76
C ARG A 181 -13.76 -4.59 10.84
N ASP A 182 -14.96 -4.84 11.35
CA ASP A 182 -15.83 -3.74 11.80
C ASP A 182 -15.42 -3.21 13.18
N THR A 183 -16.09 -2.15 13.64
CA THR A 183 -15.81 -1.50 14.92
C THR A 183 -16.08 -2.36 16.16
N SER A 184 -16.79 -3.50 16.01
CA SER A 184 -16.97 -4.48 17.08
C SER A 184 -15.84 -5.53 17.12
N GLY A 185 -14.91 -5.48 16.16
CA GLY A 185 -13.82 -6.44 16.00
C GLY A 185 -14.17 -7.66 15.14
N ARG A 186 -15.39 -7.75 14.61
CA ARG A 186 -15.82 -8.87 13.76
C ARG A 186 -15.07 -8.82 12.43
N LEU A 187 -14.50 -9.96 12.04
CA LEU A 187 -13.83 -10.12 10.75
C LEU A 187 -14.83 -9.99 9.59
N LEU A 188 -14.55 -9.08 8.67
CA LEU A 188 -15.33 -8.89 7.44
C LEU A 188 -14.66 -9.59 6.26
N VAL A 189 -13.36 -9.40 6.08
CA VAL A 189 -12.57 -9.94 4.97
C VAL A 189 -11.16 -10.26 5.46
N ARG A 190 -10.59 -11.35 4.96
CA ARG A 190 -9.14 -11.60 4.99
C ARG A 190 -8.70 -11.98 3.58
N GLU A 191 -7.78 -11.21 3.02
CA GLU A 191 -7.12 -11.52 1.75
C GLU A 191 -5.67 -11.90 2.04
N CYS A 192 -5.20 -12.98 1.42
CA CYS A 192 -3.82 -13.44 1.51
C CYS A 192 -3.31 -13.73 0.10
N PHE A 193 -2.15 -13.19 -0.22
CA PHE A 193 -1.50 -13.33 -1.50
C PHE A 193 -0.03 -13.67 -1.29
N GLN A 194 0.47 -14.63 -2.06
CA GLN A 194 1.89 -14.98 -2.07
C GLN A 194 2.32 -15.36 -3.48
N ILE A 195 3.49 -14.89 -3.89
CA ILE A 195 4.12 -15.28 -5.14
C ILE A 195 5.64 -15.30 -5.00
N GLY A 196 6.29 -16.32 -5.54
CA GLY A 196 7.75 -16.36 -5.72
C GLY A 196 8.14 -15.75 -7.06
N GLY A 197 9.33 -15.15 -7.16
CA GLY A 197 9.79 -14.59 -8.43
C GLY A 197 9.99 -15.63 -9.53
N GLN A 198 10.32 -16.87 -9.15
CA GLN A 198 10.39 -17.99 -10.09
C GLN A 198 9.03 -18.30 -10.71
N ASP A 199 7.96 -18.30 -9.91
CA ASP A 199 6.59 -18.51 -10.41
C ASP A 199 6.11 -17.31 -11.24
N PHE A 200 6.50 -16.09 -10.83
CA PHE A 200 6.19 -14.87 -11.57
C PHE A 200 6.78 -14.89 -12.98
N ALA A 201 8.05 -15.29 -13.12
CA ALA A 201 8.78 -15.34 -14.38
C ALA A 201 8.59 -16.64 -15.19
N ALA A 202 7.92 -17.65 -14.63
CA ALA A 202 7.74 -18.94 -15.30
C ALA A 202 6.93 -18.82 -16.59
N ALA A 203 7.27 -19.61 -17.62
CA ALA A 203 6.49 -19.65 -18.86
C ALA A 203 5.03 -20.09 -18.66
N THR A 204 4.74 -20.79 -17.57
CA THR A 204 3.39 -21.25 -17.16
C THR A 204 2.74 -20.32 -16.14
N THR A 205 3.30 -19.13 -15.90
CA THR A 205 2.75 -18.18 -14.94
C THR A 205 1.29 -17.82 -15.30
N PRO A 206 0.35 -17.78 -14.34
CA PRO A 206 -1.01 -17.34 -14.60
C PRO A 206 -1.09 -15.84 -14.97
N ILE A 207 0.01 -15.11 -14.81
CA ILE A 207 0.17 -13.70 -15.19
C ILE A 207 0.30 -13.56 -16.72
N GLY A 208 0.65 -14.63 -17.43
CA GLY A 208 0.81 -14.63 -18.88
C GLY A 208 1.83 -13.59 -19.36
N PRO A 209 1.54 -12.80 -20.41
CA PRO A 209 2.49 -11.83 -20.98
C PRO A 209 2.59 -10.51 -20.19
N PHE A 210 1.82 -10.36 -19.10
CA PHE A 210 1.80 -9.13 -18.32
C PHE A 210 3.01 -9.05 -17.38
N THR A 211 3.45 -7.84 -17.07
CA THR A 211 4.65 -7.59 -16.25
C THR A 211 4.31 -6.94 -14.92
N ILE A 212 3.05 -6.56 -14.71
CA ILE A 212 2.56 -5.93 -13.49
C ILE A 212 1.30 -6.64 -13.02
N VAL A 213 1.27 -6.92 -11.71
CA VAL A 213 0.08 -7.39 -11.00
C VAL A 213 -0.37 -6.27 -10.06
N ALA A 214 -1.67 -5.99 -10.03
CA ALA A 214 -2.26 -5.03 -9.12
C ALA A 214 -3.54 -5.56 -8.48
N ASN A 215 -3.65 -5.32 -7.17
CA ASN A 215 -4.75 -5.71 -6.32
C ASN A 215 -5.35 -4.45 -5.73
N PHE A 216 -6.66 -4.27 -5.86
CA PHE A 216 -7.39 -3.20 -5.21
C PHE A 216 -8.56 -3.76 -4.41
N LEU A 217 -8.80 -3.16 -3.25
CA LEU A 217 -10.01 -3.37 -2.47
C LEU A 217 -10.75 -2.03 -2.37
N MET A 218 -12.03 -2.04 -2.70
CA MET A 218 -12.96 -0.94 -2.43
C MET A 218 -13.90 -1.39 -1.33
N LEU A 219 -13.65 -0.94 -0.11
CA LEU A 219 -14.31 -1.37 1.12
C LEU A 219 -15.35 -0.35 1.57
N GLY A 220 -16.50 -0.82 2.02
CA GLY A 220 -17.61 0.02 2.48
C GLY A 220 -18.97 -0.51 2.02
N LYS A 221 -20.05 0.14 2.47
CA LYS A 221 -21.40 -0.20 2.03
C LYS A 221 -21.58 0.06 0.54
N ARG A 222 -22.36 -0.79 -0.14
CA ARG A 222 -22.64 -0.69 -1.58
C ARG A 222 -23.04 0.71 -2.05
N ALA A 223 -23.83 1.45 -1.26
CA ALA A 223 -24.28 2.81 -1.59
C ALA A 223 -23.14 3.85 -1.71
N ARG A 224 -21.97 3.56 -1.15
CA ARG A 224 -20.77 4.42 -1.16
C ARG A 224 -19.73 3.96 -2.18
N LEU A 225 -19.98 2.85 -2.88
CA LEU A 225 -19.03 2.22 -3.79
C LEU A 225 -19.51 2.30 -5.24
N PRO A 226 -18.58 2.33 -6.22
CA PRO A 226 -18.96 2.29 -7.63
C PRO A 226 -19.59 0.96 -8.01
N THR A 227 -20.45 0.96 -9.03
CA THR A 227 -21.00 -0.28 -9.56
C THR A 227 -19.94 -1.09 -10.29
N THR A 228 -20.13 -2.42 -10.35
CA THR A 228 -19.27 -3.31 -11.13
C THR A 228 -19.26 -2.90 -12.60
N ASP A 229 -20.40 -2.47 -13.14
CA ASP A 229 -20.52 -1.98 -14.52
C ASP A 229 -19.77 -0.67 -14.74
N ALA A 230 -19.74 0.24 -13.75
CA ALA A 230 -18.96 1.48 -13.84
C ALA A 230 -17.46 1.18 -13.86
N ILE A 231 -16.99 0.24 -13.03
CA ILE A 231 -15.61 -0.24 -13.05
C ILE A 231 -15.31 -0.90 -14.40
N ALA A 232 -16.17 -1.81 -14.85
CA ALA A 232 -16.04 -2.51 -16.12
C ALA A 232 -15.91 -1.55 -17.31
N THR A 233 -16.79 -0.57 -17.38
CA THR A 233 -16.83 0.41 -18.47
C THR A 233 -15.56 1.25 -18.55
N LYS A 234 -14.98 1.62 -17.40
CA LYS A 234 -13.75 2.44 -17.36
C LYS A 234 -12.47 1.63 -17.50
N VAL A 235 -12.41 0.45 -16.89
CA VAL A 235 -11.16 -0.32 -16.73
C VAL A 235 -11.03 -1.46 -17.74
N LEU A 236 -12.11 -2.19 -18.04
CA LEU A 236 -12.06 -3.40 -18.88
C LEU A 236 -11.98 -3.14 -20.39
N ARG A 237 -11.81 -1.89 -20.80
CA ARG A 237 -11.74 -1.52 -22.24
C ARG A 237 -10.32 -1.30 -22.75
N ARG A 238 -9.30 -1.41 -21.91
CA ARG A 238 -7.92 -1.19 -22.35
C ARG A 238 -7.31 -2.49 -22.88
N MET A 239 -6.53 -2.37 -23.94
CA MET A 239 -5.85 -3.52 -24.57
C MET A 239 -4.56 -3.91 -23.83
N ASP A 240 -4.03 -3.02 -22.98
CA ASP A 240 -2.79 -3.15 -22.24
C ASP A 240 -2.98 -3.67 -20.80
N CYS A 241 -4.21 -4.01 -20.42
CA CYS A 241 -4.53 -4.65 -19.14
C CYS A 241 -5.69 -5.63 -19.25
N VAL A 242 -5.71 -6.61 -18.35
CA VAL A 242 -6.87 -7.44 -18.05
C VAL A 242 -7.28 -7.17 -16.62
N ALA A 243 -8.57 -7.03 -16.35
CA ALA A 243 -9.05 -6.90 -14.98
C ALA A 243 -10.20 -7.85 -14.69
N GLY A 244 -10.33 -8.22 -13.43
CA GLY A 244 -11.47 -8.93 -12.86
C GLY A 244 -12.01 -8.16 -11.67
N VAL A 245 -13.33 -8.17 -11.50
CA VAL A 245 -14.01 -7.54 -10.36
C VAL A 245 -14.91 -8.57 -9.72
N SER A 246 -14.89 -8.64 -8.40
CA SER A 246 -15.75 -9.54 -7.61
C SER A 246 -16.26 -8.84 -6.36
N GLU A 247 -17.43 -9.24 -5.89
CA GLU A 247 -17.93 -8.79 -4.59
C GLU A 247 -17.20 -9.52 -3.46
N LEU A 248 -16.84 -8.78 -2.41
CA LEU A 248 -16.26 -9.34 -1.21
C LEU A 248 -17.35 -9.97 -0.33
N PRO A 249 -17.01 -10.98 0.49
CA PRO A 249 -17.95 -11.56 1.43
C PRO A 249 -18.48 -10.52 2.42
N ASN A 250 -19.57 -10.86 3.11
CA ASN A 250 -20.18 -10.02 4.15
C ASN A 250 -20.61 -8.63 3.66
N ASN A 251 -20.81 -8.45 2.35
CA ASN A 251 -21.08 -7.15 1.72
C ASN A 251 -20.01 -6.10 2.05
N ALA A 252 -18.76 -6.53 2.26
CA ALA A 252 -17.69 -5.67 2.73
C ALA A 252 -17.13 -4.75 1.63
N GLY A 253 -17.44 -5.02 0.37
CA GLY A 253 -17.01 -4.20 -0.76
C GLY A 253 -16.72 -4.99 -2.02
N LEU A 254 -15.71 -4.56 -2.78
CA LEU A 254 -15.28 -5.15 -4.05
C LEU A 254 -13.78 -5.47 -4.03
N SER A 255 -13.39 -6.59 -4.62
CA SER A 255 -12.01 -6.92 -4.97
C SER A 255 -11.81 -6.78 -6.47
N ILE A 256 -10.73 -6.09 -6.85
CA ILE A 256 -10.38 -5.82 -8.23
C ILE A 256 -8.95 -6.30 -8.44
N LYS A 257 -8.77 -7.23 -9.39
CA LYS A 257 -7.47 -7.80 -9.77
C LYS A 257 -7.13 -7.33 -11.18
N ILE A 258 -5.93 -6.83 -11.38
CA ILE A 258 -5.47 -6.30 -12.67
C ILE A 258 -4.12 -6.91 -13.02
N LEU A 259 -3.98 -7.34 -14.26
CA LEU A 259 -2.71 -7.63 -14.91
C LEU A 259 -2.47 -6.55 -15.96
N ALA A 260 -1.28 -5.96 -15.99
CA ALA A 260 -0.96 -4.86 -16.90
C ALA A 260 0.42 -5.03 -17.54
N SER A 261 0.57 -4.51 -18.76
CA SER A 261 1.81 -4.65 -19.53
C SER A 261 2.86 -3.59 -19.19
N SER A 262 2.48 -2.53 -18.46
CA SER A 262 3.37 -1.42 -18.13
C SER A 262 2.92 -0.64 -16.89
N ALA A 263 3.87 0.10 -16.31
CA ALA A 263 3.61 1.00 -15.19
C ALA A 263 2.65 2.14 -15.57
N ALA A 264 2.69 2.59 -16.82
CA ALA A 264 1.76 3.59 -17.34
C ALA A 264 0.32 3.06 -17.36
N ALA A 265 0.13 1.82 -17.79
CA ALA A 265 -1.18 1.16 -17.84
C ALA A 265 -1.79 1.04 -16.43
N VAL A 266 -1.03 0.50 -15.46
CA VAL A 266 -1.53 0.35 -14.08
C VAL A 266 -1.81 1.70 -13.42
N ARG A 267 -0.97 2.73 -13.66
CA ARG A 267 -1.21 4.08 -13.13
C ARG A 267 -2.50 4.66 -13.69
N ALA A 268 -2.71 4.54 -15.00
CA ALA A 268 -3.91 5.06 -15.62
C ALA A 268 -5.18 4.37 -15.12
N VAL A 269 -5.14 3.04 -14.89
CA VAL A 269 -6.23 2.30 -14.26
C VAL A 269 -6.44 2.73 -12.81
N THR A 270 -5.36 2.93 -12.05
CA THR A 270 -5.42 3.41 -10.66
C THR A 270 -6.10 4.77 -10.58
N ASP A 271 -5.74 5.71 -11.46
CA ASP A 271 -6.35 7.04 -11.50
C ASP A 271 -7.84 6.97 -11.88
N ASP A 272 -8.22 6.08 -12.81
CA ASP A 272 -9.62 5.86 -13.19
C ASP A 272 -10.43 5.24 -12.04
N LEU A 273 -9.88 4.24 -11.34
CA LEU A 273 -10.48 3.61 -10.16
C LEU A 273 -10.62 4.60 -9.00
N PHE A 274 -9.60 5.42 -8.75
CA PHE A 274 -9.64 6.46 -7.74
C PHE A 274 -10.72 7.50 -8.05
N SER A 275 -10.80 7.93 -9.31
CA SER A 275 -11.82 8.88 -9.77
C SER A 275 -13.25 8.39 -9.52
N ILE A 276 -13.55 7.13 -9.86
CA ILE A 276 -14.88 6.56 -9.61
C ILE A 276 -15.14 6.30 -8.12
N ALA A 277 -14.12 5.93 -7.34
CA ALA A 277 -14.26 5.75 -5.90
C ALA A 277 -14.60 7.07 -5.21
N VAL A 278 -13.93 8.16 -5.57
CA VAL A 278 -14.24 9.51 -5.07
C VAL A 278 -15.63 9.95 -5.52
N GLN A 279 -16.01 9.71 -6.78
CA GLN A 279 -17.35 10.04 -7.27
C GLN A 279 -18.45 9.33 -6.48
N SER A 280 -18.28 8.03 -6.20
CA SER A 280 -19.25 7.25 -5.43
C SER A 280 -19.28 7.62 -3.96
N ALA A 281 -18.13 7.89 -3.34
CA ALA A 281 -18.08 8.20 -1.92
C ALA A 281 -18.47 9.65 -1.60
N LEU A 282 -18.00 10.61 -2.42
CA LEU A 282 -18.12 12.05 -2.16
C LEU A 282 -19.07 12.78 -3.12
N GLY A 283 -19.66 12.07 -4.07
CA GLY A 283 -20.67 12.61 -5.00
C GLY A 283 -20.13 13.50 -6.12
N LYS A 284 -18.80 13.66 -6.24
CA LYS A 284 -18.15 14.53 -7.24
C LYS A 284 -16.98 13.83 -7.91
N VAL A 285 -16.78 14.08 -9.20
CA VAL A 285 -15.63 13.56 -9.95
C VAL A 285 -14.42 14.42 -9.63
N PRO A 286 -13.30 13.86 -9.11
CA PRO A 286 -12.12 14.66 -8.81
C PRO A 286 -11.39 15.06 -10.09
N HIS A 287 -10.77 16.24 -10.09
CA HIS A 287 -9.80 16.60 -11.12
C HIS A 287 -8.70 15.54 -11.27
N LYS A 288 -8.31 15.28 -12.52
CA LYS A 288 -7.16 14.40 -12.80
C LYS A 288 -5.88 15.06 -12.28
N ARG A 289 -5.17 14.33 -11.42
CA ARG A 289 -3.83 14.70 -11.01
C ARG A 289 -2.88 14.60 -12.22
N ARG A 290 -2.19 15.70 -12.53
CA ARG A 290 -1.04 15.67 -13.45
C ARG A 290 0.17 15.21 -12.64
N LYS A 291 0.76 14.08 -13.03
CA LYS A 291 2.03 13.59 -12.52
C LYS A 291 3.09 13.78 -13.60
#